data_AF-A0A7I7WMW4-F1
#
_entry.id   AF-A0A7I7WMW4-F1
#
_cell.length_a   1.000
_cell.length_b   1.000
_cell.length_c   1.000
_cell.angle_alpha   90.00
_cell.angle_beta   90.00
_cell.angle_gamma   90.00
#
_symmetry.space_group_name_H-M   'P 1'
#
loop_
_entity.id
_entity.type
_entity.pdbx_description
1 polymer ?
#
loop_
_entity_poly.entity_id
_entity_poly.type
_entity_poly.pdbx_seq_one_letter_code
_entity_poly.pdbx_strand_id
1 'polypeptide(L)'
;MIESIDETTCDGCNVCIDSCPTGVIRLVEGDEPWATTKWRAKIIYPNDCHSCRLCAIDCHVDAIVVSHALVIPDPFLPGVEPLDGSGDSPPDENKT
;
A
#
# COMPACT_ATOMS: atom_id res chain seq x y z
N MET A 1 -3.80 5.28 -2.97
CA MET A 1 -3.83 4.18 -3.94
C MET A 1 -2.81 3.14 -3.55
N ILE A 2 -2.91 1.91 -4.05
CA ILE A 2 -1.78 0.97 -3.98
C ILE A 2 -0.58 1.55 -4.73
N GLU A 3 0.57 1.63 -4.08
CA GLU A 3 1.76 2.29 -4.62
C GLU A 3 2.79 1.28 -5.13
N SER A 4 3.07 0.25 -4.32
CA SER A 4 4.11 -0.72 -4.63
C SER A 4 3.87 -2.07 -3.94
N ILE A 5 4.51 -3.10 -4.50
CA ILE A 5 4.69 -4.41 -3.89
C ILE A 5 6.19 -4.69 -3.93
N ASP A 6 6.81 -4.96 -2.78
CA ASP A 6 8.20 -5.39 -2.69
C ASP A 6 8.32 -6.85 -3.15
N GLU A 7 8.87 -7.04 -4.35
CA GLU A 7 9.05 -8.37 -4.95
C GLU A 7 10.07 -9.24 -4.20
N THR A 8 10.95 -8.65 -3.40
CA THR A 8 11.94 -9.41 -2.61
C THR A 8 11.31 -10.01 -1.35
N THR A 9 10.40 -9.28 -0.74
CA THR A 9 9.66 -9.69 0.47
C THR A 9 8.44 -10.54 0.13
N CYS A 10 7.81 -10.32 -1.02
CA CYS A 10 6.67 -11.11 -1.49
C CYS A 10 7.04 -12.59 -1.69
N ASP A 11 6.33 -13.46 -0.97
CA ASP A 11 6.51 -14.92 -0.99
C ASP A 11 5.50 -15.65 -1.90
N GLY A 12 4.76 -14.90 -2.73
CA GLY A 12 3.82 -15.47 -3.69
C GLY A 12 2.61 -16.18 -3.07
N CYS A 13 2.28 -15.94 -1.80
CA CYS A 13 1.21 -16.63 -1.07
C CYS A 13 -0.23 -16.34 -1.55
N ASN A 14 -0.42 -15.41 -2.50
CA ASN A 14 -1.68 -15.02 -3.15
C ASN A 14 -2.80 -14.35 -2.31
N VAL A 15 -2.67 -14.22 -0.99
CA VAL A 15 -3.72 -13.65 -0.11
C VAL A 15 -4.22 -12.26 -0.54
N CYS A 16 -3.32 -11.41 -1.06
CA CYS A 16 -3.66 -10.06 -1.53
C CYS A 16 -4.58 -10.04 -2.76
N ILE A 17 -4.67 -11.14 -3.51
CA ILE A 17 -5.58 -11.30 -4.65
C ILE A 17 -6.98 -11.57 -4.13
N ASP A 18 -7.10 -12.50 -3.18
CA ASP A 18 -8.38 -12.88 -2.58
C ASP A 18 -8.99 -11.73 -1.77
N SER A 19 -8.15 -10.93 -1.11
CA SER A 19 -8.61 -9.78 -0.32
C SER A 19 -8.93 -8.53 -1.14
N CYS A 20 -8.57 -8.50 -2.43
CA CYS A 20 -8.80 -7.32 -3.27
C CYS A 20 -10.20 -7.35 -3.92
N PRO A 21 -11.16 -6.52 -3.47
CA PRO A 21 -12.53 -6.55 -4.00
C PRO A 21 -12.63 -6.07 -5.45
N THR A 22 -11.65 -5.29 -5.92
CA THR A 22 -11.61 -4.78 -7.30
C THR A 22 -10.60 -5.49 -8.19
N GLY A 23 -9.92 -6.52 -7.68
CA GLY A 23 -9.04 -7.36 -8.47
C GLY A 23 -7.89 -6.59 -9.14
N VAL A 24 -7.24 -5.67 -8.44
CA VAL A 24 -6.13 -4.87 -9.00
C VAL A 24 -4.79 -5.61 -9.08
N ILE A 25 -4.65 -6.74 -8.38
CA ILE A 25 -3.41 -7.52 -8.25
C ILE A 25 -3.55 -8.85 -9.00
N ARG A 26 -2.47 -9.34 -9.61
CA ARG A 26 -2.39 -10.69 -10.19
C ARG A 26 -1.12 -11.40 -9.72
N LEU A 27 -1.16 -12.73 -9.74
CA LEU A 27 0.00 -13.56 -9.53
C LEU A 27 0.68 -13.81 -10.88
N VAL A 28 1.96 -13.52 -10.98
CA VAL A 28 2.78 -13.74 -12.18
C VAL A 28 4.00 -14.58 -11.84
N GLU A 29 4.54 -15.28 -12.82
CA GLU A 29 5.80 -16.00 -12.67
C GLU A 29 6.93 -14.97 -12.50
N GLY A 30 7.80 -15.17 -11.51
CA GLY A 30 8.98 -14.35 -11.27
C GLY A 30 10.13 -14.77 -12.20
N ASP A 31 10.92 -13.80 -12.62
CA ASP A 31 11.96 -13.99 -13.63
C ASP A 31 13.30 -14.51 -13.07
N GLU A 32 13.43 -14.59 -11.73
CA GLU A 32 14.68 -14.93 -11.06
C GLU A 32 14.91 -16.45 -10.95
N PRO A 33 15.95 -17.02 -11.61
CA PRO A 33 16.18 -18.47 -11.63
C PRO A 33 16.52 -19.08 -10.26
N TRP A 34 16.97 -18.26 -9.32
CA TRP A 34 17.44 -18.66 -7.99
C TRP A 34 16.44 -18.34 -6.87
N ALA A 35 15.27 -17.79 -7.20
CA ALA A 35 14.24 -17.51 -6.22
C ALA A 35 13.66 -18.80 -5.63
N THR A 36 13.51 -18.85 -4.31
CA THR A 36 12.86 -19.97 -3.59
C THR A 36 11.37 -20.11 -3.94
N THR A 37 10.77 -19.01 -4.38
CA THR A 37 9.36 -18.94 -4.77
C THR A 37 9.25 -18.51 -6.21
N LYS A 38 8.49 -19.28 -7.00
CA LYS A 38 8.25 -19.05 -8.43
C LYS A 38 7.29 -17.89 -8.74
N TRP A 39 6.40 -17.54 -7.82
CA TRP A 39 5.29 -16.61 -8.06
C TRP A 39 5.47 -15.27 -7.34
N ARG A 40 5.06 -14.17 -7.97
CA ARG A 40 5.05 -12.81 -7.39
C ARG A 40 3.73 -12.11 -7.65
N ALA A 41 3.26 -11.35 -6.66
CA ALA A 41 2.13 -10.46 -6.83
C ALA A 41 2.57 -9.21 -7.61
N LYS A 42 1.82 -8.82 -8.64
CA LYS A 42 2.02 -7.55 -9.37
C LYS A 42 0.72 -6.76 -9.47
N ILE A 43 0.87 -5.44 -9.42
CA ILE A 43 -0.22 -4.48 -9.61
C ILE A 43 -0.49 -4.36 -11.11
N ILE A 44 -1.71 -4.66 -11.55
CA ILE A 44 -2.11 -4.65 -12.96
C ILE A 44 -3.04 -3.46 -13.27
N TYR A 45 -3.97 -3.16 -12.36
CA TYR A 45 -4.96 -2.09 -12.53
C TYR A 45 -4.88 -1.11 -11.36
N PRO A 46 -3.78 -0.34 -11.22
CA PRO A 46 -3.56 0.52 -10.05
C PRO A 46 -4.68 1.55 -9.85
N ASN A 47 -5.23 2.08 -10.95
CA ASN A 47 -6.29 3.09 -10.94
C ASN A 47 -7.63 2.58 -10.40
N ASP A 48 -7.84 1.27 -10.39
CA ASP A 48 -9.08 0.64 -9.89
C ASP A 48 -8.98 0.32 -8.38
N CYS A 49 -7.90 0.74 -7.73
CA CYS A 49 -7.69 0.52 -6.30
C CYS A 49 -8.50 1.53 -5.49
N HIS A 50 -9.48 1.04 -4.71
CA HIS A 50 -10.29 1.85 -3.79
C HIS A 50 -9.55 2.30 -2.52
N SER A 51 -8.25 2.03 -2.41
CA SER A 51 -7.44 2.38 -1.24
C SER A 51 -8.01 1.87 0.09
N CYS A 52 -8.67 0.70 0.08
CA CYS A 52 -9.26 0.05 1.25
C CYS A 52 -8.24 -0.65 2.16
N ARG A 53 -6.98 -0.77 1.71
CA ARG A 53 -5.84 -1.36 2.44
C ARG A 53 -5.94 -2.86 2.80
N LEU A 54 -7.00 -3.57 2.39
CA LEU A 54 -7.14 -5.01 2.66
C LEU A 54 -5.93 -5.85 2.20
N CYS A 55 -5.40 -5.58 1.00
CA CYS A 55 -4.21 -6.27 0.51
C CYS A 55 -2.96 -6.06 1.38
N ALA A 56 -2.79 -4.88 1.97
CA ALA A 56 -1.67 -4.59 2.85
C ALA A 56 -1.87 -5.15 4.26
N ILE A 57 -3.10 -5.09 4.79
CA ILE A 57 -3.42 -5.66 6.11
C ILE A 57 -3.28 -7.18 6.12
N ASP A 58 -3.71 -7.85 5.05
CA ASP A 58 -3.67 -9.31 4.98
C ASP A 58 -2.30 -9.86 4.52
N CYS A 59 -1.38 -8.99 4.11
CA CYS A 59 -0.05 -9.41 3.70
C CYS A 59 0.80 -9.78 4.91
N HIS A 60 0.91 -11.08 5.19
CA HIS A 60 1.66 -11.58 6.36
C HIS A 60 3.16 -11.28 6.36
N VAL A 61 3.72 -10.88 5.21
CA VAL A 61 5.12 -10.46 5.04
C VAL A 61 5.27 -8.94 4.87
N ASP A 62 4.19 -8.16 5.00
CA ASP A 62 4.21 -6.69 4.88
C ASP A 62 4.82 -6.16 3.56
N ALA A 63 4.65 -6.89 2.46
CA ALA A 63 5.25 -6.53 1.17
C ALA A 63 4.50 -5.41 0.40
N ILE A 64 3.36 -4.90 0.87
CA ILE A 64 2.46 -4.04 0.06
C ILE A 64 2.30 -2.65 0.69
N VAL A 65 2.50 -1.60 -0.12
CA VAL A 65 2.29 -0.21 0.29
C VAL A 65 1.01 0.35 -0.34
N VAL A 66 0.14 0.92 0.51
CA VAL A 66 -1.06 1.67 0.11
C VAL A 66 -1.07 3.01 0.84
N SER A 67 -1.06 4.10 0.07
CA SER A 67 -1.12 5.48 0.58
C SER A 67 -2.48 6.15 0.33
N HIS A 68 -2.69 7.32 0.93
CA HIS A 68 -3.81 8.22 0.62
C HIS A 68 -3.32 9.63 0.28
N ALA A 69 -2.09 9.75 -0.25
CA ALA A 69 -1.50 11.05 -0.55
C ALA A 69 -2.37 11.81 -1.56
N LEU A 70 -2.90 12.96 -1.13
CA LEU A 70 -3.55 13.93 -1.98
C LEU A 70 -2.57 15.07 -2.23
N VAL A 71 -2.18 15.30 -3.48
CA VAL A 71 -1.44 16.51 -3.85
C VAL A 71 -2.46 17.62 -4.03
N ILE A 72 -2.54 18.52 -3.06
CA ILE A 72 -3.38 19.72 -3.18
C ILE A 72 -2.48 20.90 -3.58
N PRO A 73 -2.74 21.56 -4.72
CA PRO A 73 -1.91 22.67 -5.17
C PRO A 73 -2.07 23.92 -4.28
N ASP A 74 -1.02 24.71 -4.17
CA ASP A 74 -1.08 26.07 -3.62
C ASP A 74 -2.06 26.93 -4.45
N PRO A 75 -2.94 27.78 -3.85
CA PRO A 75 -3.07 28.17 -2.44
C PRO A 75 -4.12 27.37 -1.65
N PHE A 76 -4.42 26.15 -2.05
CA PHE A 76 -5.50 25.38 -1.45
C PHE A 76 -5.05 24.51 -0.26
N LEU A 77 -3.74 24.44 0.04
CA LEU A 77 -3.18 23.92 1.31
C LEU A 77 -1.95 24.70 1.82
N PRO A 78 -2.08 25.97 2.25
CA PRO A 78 -1.04 26.62 3.02
C PRO A 78 -1.05 26.12 4.47
N GLY A 79 0.04 25.51 4.93
CA GLY A 79 0.31 25.30 6.36
C GLY A 79 -0.11 23.96 6.99
N VAL A 80 -0.32 22.90 6.20
CA VAL A 80 -0.47 21.54 6.75
C VAL A 80 0.87 20.83 6.64
N GLU A 81 1.53 20.57 7.77
CA GLU A 81 2.73 19.73 7.78
C GLU A 81 2.34 18.31 7.34
N PRO A 82 3.16 17.61 6.52
CA PRO A 82 2.87 16.25 6.10
C PRO A 82 2.65 15.39 7.34
N LEU A 83 1.50 14.70 7.40
CA LEU A 83 1.20 13.73 8.45
C LEU A 83 2.24 12.61 8.36
N ASP A 84 3.32 12.72 9.13
CA ASP A 84 4.20 11.61 9.41
C ASP A 84 3.38 10.58 10.19
N GLY A 85 3.41 9.33 9.74
CA GLY A 85 2.53 8.26 10.21
C GLY A 85 2.74 7.81 11.67
N SER A 86 3.21 8.69 12.55
CA SER A 86 3.34 8.46 13.99
C SER A 86 2.26 9.23 14.75
N GLY A 87 1.15 8.55 15.02
CA GLY A 87 0.35 8.76 16.23
C GLY A 87 -0.65 9.90 16.19
N ASP A 88 -1.93 9.53 16.24
CA ASP A 88 -2.96 10.33 16.91
C ASP A 88 -2.41 10.88 18.24
N SER A 89 -2.26 12.20 18.32
CA SER A 89 -2.38 12.92 19.58
C SER A 89 -3.30 14.11 19.33
N PRO A 90 -4.47 14.16 20.00
CA PRO A 90 -5.32 15.34 19.92
C PRO A 90 -4.55 16.55 20.49
N PRO A 91 -4.87 17.77 20.04
CA PRO A 91 -4.19 18.96 20.53
C PRO A 91 -4.41 19.09 22.05
N ASP A 92 -3.31 19.21 22.80
CA ASP A 92 -3.32 19.53 24.23
C ASP A 92 -4.04 20.88 24.44
N GLU A 93 -5.28 20.82 24.94
CA GLU A 93 -6.11 21.98 25.31
C GLU A 93 -5.69 22.62 26.64
N ASN A 94 -4.42 22.48 27.03
CA ASN A 94 -3.90 23.12 28.23
C ASN A 94 -2.63 23.93 27.95
N LYS A 95 -2.82 25.08 27.30
CA LYS A 95 -1.88 26.20 27.38
C LYS A 95 -2.65 27.43 27.84
N THR A 96 -2.56 27.65 29.15
CA THR A 96 -2.92 28.91 29.82
C THR A 96 -2.13 30.07 29.22
#